data_AF-A0A932UEV7-F1
#
_entry.id   AF-A0A932UEV7-F1
#
_cell.length_a   1.000
_cell.length_b   1.000
_cell.length_c   1.000
_cell.angle_alpha   90.00
_cell.angle_beta   90.00
_cell.angle_gamma   90.00
#
_symmetry.space_group_name_H-M   'P 1'
#
loop_
_entity.id
_entity.type
_entity.pdbx_description
1 polymer ?
#
loop_
_entity_poly.entity_id
_entity_poly.type
_entity_poly.pdbx_seq_one_letter_code
_entity_poly.pdbx_strand_id
1 'polypeptide(L)' 'MRTIQAVGHVTPEGTLTVPVPPDIAPGEHQVVIMIDGPTGRRKQRAPLNIPADDFGPWPEGLTLRREDLYDEWGR' A
#
# COMPACT_ATOMS: atom_id res chain seq x y z
N MET A 1 7.29 34.05 5.85
CA MET A 1 6.68 32.70 5.74
C MET A 1 6.07 32.34 7.08
N ARG A 2 4.78 32.01 7.12
CA ARG A 2 4.09 31.56 8.34
C ARG A 2 3.33 30.30 7.99
N THR A 3 3.59 29.22 8.72
CA THR A 3 2.91 27.95 8.51
C THR A 3 1.65 27.92 9.37
N ILE A 4 0.50 27.65 8.76
CA ILE A 4 -0.76 27.47 9.46
C ILE A 4 -0.98 25.97 9.62
N GLN A 5 -1.00 25.49 10.87
CA GLN A 5 -1.34 24.12 11.18
C GLN A 5 -2.80 24.09 11.63
N ALA A 6 -3.68 23.58 10.78
CA ALA A 6 -5.12 23.52 11.03
C ALA A 6 -5.68 22.20 10.49
N VAL A 7 -6.82 21.78 11.04
CA VAL A 7 -7.56 20.62 10.54
C VAL A 7 -8.44 21.08 9.39
N GLY A 8 -8.17 20.55 8.19
CA GLY A 8 -8.98 20.78 7.00
C GLY A 8 -9.91 19.60 6.70
N HIS A 9 -11.06 19.88 6.11
CA HIS A 9 -11.99 18.86 5.63
C HIS A 9 -11.92 18.76 4.12
N VAL A 10 -11.80 17.55 3.59
CA VAL A 10 -11.89 17.29 2.15
C VAL A 10 -13.34 16.91 1.82
N THR A 11 -13.98 17.70 0.96
CA THR A 11 -15.35 17.41 0.51
C THR A 11 -15.34 16.27 -0.54
N PRO A 12 -16.49 15.60 -0.79
CA PRO A 12 -16.57 14.56 -1.82
C PRO A 12 -16.16 15.01 -3.23
N GLU A 13 -16.24 16.31 -3.50
CA GLU A 13 -15.86 16.95 -4.76
C GLU A 13 -14.34 17.18 -4.87
N GLY A 14 -13.58 16.87 -3.82
CA GLY A 14 -12.13 17.03 -3.78
C GLY A 14 -11.66 18.41 -3.32
N THR A 15 -12.55 19.24 -2.75
CA THR A 15 -12.19 20.57 -2.24
C THR A 15 -11.71 20.47 -0.79
N LEU A 16 -10.54 21.04 -0.49
CA LEU A 16 -10.02 21.16 0.87
C LEU A 16 -10.49 22.48 1.50
N THR A 17 -11.28 22.40 2.57
CA THR A 17 -11.72 23.56 3.36
C THR A 17 -10.92 23.62 4.66
N VAL A 18 -10.18 24.70 4.87
CA VAL A 18 -9.38 24.94 6.09
C VAL A 18 -9.84 26.24 6.74
N PRO A 19 -10.11 26.26 8.06
CA PRO A 19 -10.37 27.50 8.77
C PRO A 19 -9.10 28.36 8.80
N VAL A 20 -9.19 29.56 8.22
CA VAL A 20 -8.11 30.54 8.24
C VAL A 20 -8.36 31.51 9.40
N PRO A 21 -7.38 31.75 10.29
CA PRO A 21 -7.57 32.66 11.41
C PRO A 21 -7.78 34.12 10.93
N PRO A 22 -8.53 34.93 11.70
CA PRO A 22 -8.98 36.26 11.28
C PRO A 22 -7.85 37.32 11.24
N ASP A 23 -6.64 36.96 11.68
CA ASP A 23 -5.45 37.80 11.62
C ASP A 23 -4.83 37.84 10.21
N ILE A 24 -5.32 37.02 9.28
CA ILE A 24 -4.92 37.01 7.87
C ILE A 24 -5.90 37.86 7.07
N ALA A 25 -5.37 38.88 6.40
CA ALA A 25 -6.16 39.77 5.57
C ALA A 25 -6.81 38.99 4.40
N PRO A 26 -8.03 39.34 3.97
CA PRO A 26 -8.60 38.78 2.74
C PRO A 26 -7.71 39.08 1.53
N GLY A 27 -7.41 38.07 0.71
CA GLY A 27 -6.60 38.24 -0.50
C GLY A 27 -5.98 36.93 -0.99
N GLU A 28 -5.21 37.01 -2.07
CA GLU A 28 -4.43 35.88 -2.56
C GLU A 28 -3.28 35.55 -1.61
N HIS A 29 -3.20 34.27 -1.21
CA HIS A 29 -2.14 33.76 -0.36
C HIS A 29 -1.56 32.49 -0.99
N GLN A 30 -0.25 32.36 -0.96
CA GLN A 30 0.41 31.12 -1.37
C GLN A 30 0.19 30.05 -0.28
N VAL A 31 -0.42 28.93 -0.65
CA VAL A 31 -0.69 27.81 0.26
C VAL A 31 0.24 26.65 -0.07
N VAL A 32 0.84 26.05 0.96
CA VAL A 32 1.63 24.82 0.85
C VAL A 32 0.89 23.70 1.58
N ILE A 33 0.52 22.64 0.85
CA ILE A 33 -0.17 21.48 1.40
C ILE A 33 0.79 20.29 1.35
N MET A 34 1.06 19.69 2.52
CA MET A 34 1.85 18.47 2.64
C MET A 34 0.92 17.33 3.02
N ILE A 35 0.88 16.26 2.21
CA ILE A 35 0.11 15.05 2.48
C ILE A 35 1.12 13.94 2.73
N ASP A 36 1.11 13.38 3.95
CA ASP A 36 1.91 12.23 4.33
C ASP A 36 0.99 11.00 4.49
N GLY A 37 1.21 9.97 3.67
CA GLY A 37 0.41 8.74 3.66
C GLY A 37 -0.07 8.29 2.27
N PRO A 38 -0.57 7.05 2.14
CA PRO A 38 -0.99 6.49 0.86
C PRO A 38 -2.23 7.24 0.34
N THR A 39 -2.01 8.07 -0.68
CA THR A 39 -3.05 8.77 -1.43
C THR A 39 -3.85 7.78 -2.27
N GLY A 40 -4.83 7.14 -1.66
CA GLY A 40 -5.77 6.28 -2.36
C GLY A 40 -6.53 5.38 -1.42
N ARG A 41 -7.86 5.28 -1.63
CA ARG A 41 -8.63 4.14 -1.13
C ARG A 41 -7.90 2.89 -1.61
N ARG A 42 -7.25 2.16 -0.70
CA ARG A 42 -6.65 0.86 -0.98
C ARG A 42 -7.79 -0.02 -1.48
N LYS A 43 -7.95 -0.12 -2.80
CA LYS A 43 -8.96 -0.99 -3.40
C LYS A 43 -8.68 -2.37 -2.81
N GLN A 44 -9.66 -2.90 -2.08
CA GLN A 44 -9.61 -4.27 -1.59
C GLN A 44 -9.43 -5.13 -2.84
N ARG A 45 -8.20 -5.61 -3.07
CA ARG A 45 -7.94 -6.51 -4.18
C ARG A 45 -8.71 -7.78 -3.86
N ALA A 46 -9.57 -8.19 -4.78
CA ALA A 46 -10.20 -9.49 -4.68
C ALA A 46 -9.11 -10.56 -4.52
N PRO A 47 -9.32 -11.57 -3.67
CA PRO A 47 -8.41 -12.69 -3.56
C PRO A 47 -8.21 -13.32 -4.95
N LEU A 48 -6.97 -13.66 -5.28
CA LEU A 48 -6.65 -14.34 -6.53
C LEU A 48 -7.30 -15.73 -6.51
N ASN A 49 -8.12 -16.02 -7.52
CA ASN A 49 -8.68 -17.36 -7.72
C ASN A 49 -7.67 -18.21 -8.49
N ILE A 50 -6.67 -18.74 -7.79
CA ILE A 50 -5.66 -19.62 -8.36
C ILE A 50 -6.18 -21.06 -8.21
N PRO A 51 -6.32 -21.83 -9.30
CA PRO A 51 -6.69 -23.23 -9.20
C PRO A 51 -5.61 -23.98 -8.40
N ALA A 52 -6.03 -24.78 -7.43
CA ALA A 52 -5.15 -25.67 -6.70
C ALA A 52 -5.28 -27.07 -7.32
N ASP A 53 -4.23 -27.54 -7.97
CA ASP A 53 -4.14 -28.92 -8.43
C ASP A 53 -3.81 -29.84 -7.23
N ASP A 54 -4.62 -30.87 -7.03
CA ASP A 54 -4.35 -31.93 -6.05
C ASP A 54 -3.67 -33.12 -6.75
N PHE A 55 -2.38 -33.30 -6.48
CA PHE A 55 -1.59 -34.41 -7.00
C PHE A 55 -1.62 -35.65 -6.10
N GLY A 56 -2.47 -35.66 -5.07
CA GLY A 56 -2.55 -36.73 -4.08
C GLY A 56 -1.45 -36.62 -3.01
N PRO A 57 -1.37 -37.63 -2.11
CA PRO A 57 -0.36 -37.64 -1.06
C PRO A 57 1.04 -37.73 -1.66
N TRP A 58 1.99 -37.02 -1.04
CA TRP A 58 3.39 -37.14 -1.37
C TRP A 58 3.84 -38.59 -1.18
N PRO A 59 4.54 -39.22 -2.15
CA PRO A 59 4.93 -40.62 -2.02
C PRO A 59 5.88 -40.82 -0.83
N GLU A 60 5.63 -41.88 -0.05
CA GLU A 60 6.51 -42.23 1.07
C GLU A 60 7.92 -42.56 0.56
N GLY A 61 8.93 -41.95 1.18
CA GLY A 61 10.33 -42.15 0.79
C GLY A 61 10.78 -41.41 -0.47
N LEU A 62 9.91 -40.64 -1.14
CA LEU A 62 10.34 -39.80 -2.26
C LEU A 62 11.21 -38.64 -1.73
N THR A 63 12.48 -38.68 -2.09
CA THR A 63 13.44 -37.61 -1.83
C THR A 63 13.72 -36.84 -3.11
N LEU A 64 13.65 -35.51 -3.03
CA LEU A 64 14.10 -34.60 -4.09
C LEU A 64 15.46 -34.01 -3.76
N ARG A 65 16.27 -34.75 -3.01
CA ARG A 65 17.63 -34.35 -2.70
C ARG A 65 18.48 -34.49 -3.95
N ARG A 66 19.48 -33.63 -4.07
CA ARG A 66 20.37 -33.63 -5.23
C ARG A 66 21.11 -34.96 -5.35
N GLU A 67 21.52 -35.51 -4.21
CA GLU A 67 22.22 -36.78 -4.10
C GLU A 67 21.34 -37.94 -4.61
N ASP A 68 20.04 -37.92 -4.32
CA ASP A 68 19.12 -38.97 -4.72
C ASP A 68 18.63 -38.82 -6.18
N LEU A 69 18.57 -37.57 -6.68
CA LEU A 69 18.16 -37.28 -8.06
C LEU A 69 19.29 -37.40 -9.08
N TYR A 70 20.51 -37.06 -8.68
CA TYR A 70 21.66 -36.90 -9.57
C TYR A 70 22.86 -37.78 -9.20
N ASP A 71 22.72 -38.64 -8.18
CA ASP A 71 23.78 -39.54 -7.68
C ASP A 71 25.10 -38.81 -7.36
N GLU A 72 24.98 -37.55 -6.91
CA GLU A 72 26.12 -36.68 -6.61
C GLU A 72 26.13 -36.24 -5.15
N TRP A 73 26.74 -37.09 -4.34
CA TRP A 73 27.22 -36.75 -3.01
C TRP A 73 28.38 -35.76 -3.20
N GLY A 74 28.14 -34.48 -2.85
CA GLY A 74 29.04 -33.35 -3.13
C GLY A 74 30.54 -33.68 -3.04
N ARG A 75 31.31 -33.15 -4.00
CA ARG A 75 32.76 -33.30 -4.05
C ARG A 75 33.45 -32.35 -3.08
#